data_AF-A0A9E0HPL4-F1
#
_entry.id   AF-A0A9E0HPL4-F1
#
_cell.length_a   1.000
_cell.length_b   1.000
_cell.length_c   1.000
_cell.angle_alpha   90.00
_cell.angle_beta   90.00
_cell.angle_gamma   90.00
#
_symmetry.space_group_name_H-M   'P 1'
#
loop_
_entity.id
_entity.type
_entity.pdbx_description
1 polymer ?
#
loop_
_entity_poly.entity_id
_entity_poly.type
_entity_poly.pdbx_seq_one_letter_code
_entity_poly.pdbx_strand_id
1 'polypeptide(L)'
;MDPLNDTDDLRRIAPTLFGLPEHHPFVVPNGLFDRFPHDVQACVARTPHPAFKMWLRRATVAVPALALLLFALYTLRPTAPGTATAGLEEELPYASLTDELDTQEILEATDAGEWPEFGQVSVELTPEEALTYVDQHQIDLNEYLY
;
A
#
# COMPACT_ATOMS: atom_id res chain seq x y z
N MET A 1 21.90 -56.78 -10.65
CA MET A 1 20.60 -56.08 -10.47
C MET A 1 19.95 -56.13 -11.83
N ASP A 2 19.15 -57.17 -12.07
CA ASP A 2 18.47 -57.38 -13.35
C ASP A 2 17.22 -56.47 -13.39
N PRO A 3 17.17 -55.44 -14.25
CA PRO A 3 16.12 -54.42 -14.26
C PRO A 3 14.76 -54.92 -14.82
N LEU A 4 14.57 -56.23 -14.93
CA LEU A 4 13.42 -56.85 -15.58
C LEU A 4 12.41 -57.48 -14.61
N ASN A 5 12.71 -57.55 -13.31
CA ASN A 5 11.83 -58.23 -12.33
C ASN A 5 10.91 -57.30 -11.54
N ASP A 6 11.19 -55.99 -11.51
CA ASP A 6 10.45 -55.04 -10.68
C ASP A 6 8.98 -54.91 -11.12
N THR A 7 8.73 -55.00 -12.43
CA THR A 7 7.38 -54.87 -13.00
C THR A 7 6.50 -56.09 -12.70
N ASP A 8 7.09 -57.28 -12.67
CA ASP A 8 6.39 -58.53 -12.33
C ASP A 8 6.14 -58.66 -10.83
N ASP A 9 7.06 -58.16 -9.99
CA ASP A 9 6.87 -58.08 -8.55
C ASP A 9 5.78 -57.06 -8.18
N LEU A 10 5.73 -55.91 -8.86
CA LEU A 10 4.65 -54.92 -8.72
C LEU A 10 3.27 -55.48 -9.07
N ARG A 11 3.17 -56.32 -10.12
CA ARG A 11 1.92 -56.99 -10.49
C ARG A 11 1.41 -57.93 -9.39
N ARG A 12 2.33 -58.57 -8.63
CA ARG A 12 1.97 -59.45 -7.50
C ARG A 12 1.57 -58.66 -6.25
N ILE A 13 2.27 -57.56 -5.95
CA ILE A 13 2.09 -56.80 -4.72
C ILE A 13 0.91 -55.82 -4.82
N ALA A 14 0.70 -55.21 -5.99
CA ALA A 14 -0.31 -54.17 -6.20
C ALA A 14 -0.99 -54.30 -7.58
N PRO A 15 -1.86 -55.31 -7.79
CA PRO A 15 -2.51 -55.56 -9.08
C PRO A 15 -3.40 -54.39 -9.53
N THR A 16 -3.98 -53.63 -8.59
CA THR A 16 -4.78 -52.44 -8.87
C THR A 16 -3.95 -51.28 -9.40
N LEU A 17 -2.74 -51.05 -8.87
CA LEU A 17 -1.83 -50.02 -9.38
C LEU A 17 -1.24 -50.42 -10.74
N PHE A 18 -0.96 -51.71 -10.94
CA PHE A 18 -0.49 -52.23 -12.22
C PHE A 18 -1.53 -52.07 -13.35
N GLY A 19 -2.82 -52.12 -13.02
CA GLY A 19 -3.91 -51.94 -13.97
C GLY A 19 -4.26 -50.48 -14.29
N LEU A 20 -3.64 -49.51 -13.62
CA LEU A 20 -3.87 -48.10 -13.91
C LEU A 20 -3.19 -47.74 -15.24
N PRO A 21 -3.91 -47.10 -16.19
CA PRO A 21 -3.26 -46.59 -17.38
C PRO A 21 -2.18 -45.59 -16.97
N GLU A 22 -0.98 -45.77 -17.51
CA GLU A 22 0.15 -44.87 -17.32
C GLU A 22 -0.13 -43.56 -18.07
N HIS A 23 -1.02 -42.76 -17.50
CA HIS A 23 -1.35 -41.45 -18.03
C HIS A 23 -0.39 -40.46 -17.41
N HIS A 24 0.62 -40.02 -18.16
CA HIS A 24 1.52 -38.95 -17.71
C HIS A 24 0.70 -37.65 -17.57
N PRO A 25 0.47 -37.13 -16.34
CA PRO A 25 -0.32 -35.91 -16.17
C PRO A 25 0.43 -34.66 -16.65
N PHE A 26 1.74 -34.78 -16.86
CA PHE A 26 2.62 -33.68 -17.27
C PHE A 26 2.98 -33.79 -18.75
N VAL A 27 1.99 -33.66 -19.62
CA VAL A 27 2.25 -33.47 -21.06
C VAL A 27 2.42 -31.97 -21.30
N VAL A 28 3.64 -31.57 -21.67
CA VAL A 28 3.90 -30.18 -22.03
C VAL A 28 3.21 -29.87 -23.36
N PRO A 29 2.36 -28.82 -23.43
CA PRO A 29 1.77 -28.40 -24.69
C PRO A 29 2.82 -27.98 -25.71
N ASN A 30 2.58 -28.27 -26.98
CA ASN A 30 3.45 -27.84 -28.07
C ASN A 30 3.61 -26.31 -28.06
N GLY A 31 4.86 -25.84 -28.09
CA GLY A 31 5.18 -24.42 -28.13
C GLY A 31 5.07 -23.68 -26.79
N LEU A 32 4.84 -24.37 -25.66
CA LEU A 32 4.87 -23.74 -24.32
C LEU A 32 6.19 -23.00 -24.10
N PHE A 33 7.32 -23.65 -24.37
CA PHE A 33 8.65 -23.08 -24.16
C PHE A 33 9.01 -21.99 -25.18
N ASP A 34 8.35 -21.95 -26.34
CA ASP A 34 8.53 -20.87 -27.32
C ASP A 34 7.80 -19.60 -26.86
N ARG A 35 6.63 -19.72 -26.23
CA ARG A 35 5.80 -18.58 -25.77
C ARG A 35 6.18 -18.09 -24.39
N PHE A 36 6.53 -19.00 -23.48
CA PHE A 36 6.78 -18.70 -22.07
C PHE A 36 7.81 -17.57 -21.83
N PRO A 37 8.98 -17.54 -22.51
CA PRO A 37 9.92 -16.44 -22.33
C PRO A 37 9.35 -15.08 -22.72
N HIS A 38 8.51 -15.03 -23.76
CA HIS A 38 7.87 -13.80 -24.21
C HIS A 38 6.81 -13.32 -23.21
N ASP A 39 6.03 -14.25 -22.64
CA ASP A 39 5.02 -13.92 -21.63
C ASP A 39 5.66 -13.39 -20.34
N VAL A 40 6.76 -14.00 -19.89
CA VAL A 40 7.53 -13.52 -18.73
C VAL A 40 8.12 -12.14 -18.99
N GLN A 41 8.72 -11.91 -20.18
CA GLN A 41 9.26 -10.61 -20.54
C GLN A 41 8.17 -9.53 -20.59
N ALA A 42 7.00 -9.84 -21.15
CA ALA A 42 5.87 -8.94 -21.18
C ALA A 42 5.35 -8.61 -19.78
N CYS A 43 5.32 -9.59 -18.87
CA CYS A 43 4.94 -9.38 -17.48
C CYS A 43 5.91 -8.44 -16.75
N VAL A 44 7.22 -8.70 -16.87
CA VAL A 44 8.25 -7.86 -16.24
C VAL A 44 8.18 -6.42 -16.78
N ALA A 45 8.09 -6.25 -18.10
CA ALA A 45 8.01 -4.93 -18.74
C ALA A 45 6.76 -4.14 -18.37
N ARG A 46 5.66 -4.83 -18.02
CA ARG A 46 4.40 -4.20 -17.62
C ARG A 46 4.40 -3.70 -16.19
N THR A 47 5.37 -4.05 -15.35
CA THR A 47 5.41 -3.60 -13.96
C THR A 47 5.65 -2.09 -13.96
N PRO A 48 4.62 -1.25 -13.75
CA PRO A 48 4.86 0.19 -13.71
C PRO A 48 5.62 0.45 -12.41
N HIS A 49 6.87 0.88 -12.51
CA HIS A 49 7.56 1.38 -11.33
C HIS A 49 6.70 2.50 -10.72
N PRO A 50 6.28 2.42 -9.45
CA PRO A 50 5.46 3.45 -8.85
C PRO A 50 6.34 4.68 -8.59
N ALA A 51 6.54 5.50 -9.64
CA ALA A 51 7.28 6.75 -9.60
C ALA A 51 6.71 7.71 -8.53
N PHE A 52 5.42 7.56 -8.22
CA PHE A 52 4.72 8.30 -7.19
C PHE A 52 5.31 8.09 -5.78
N LYS A 53 5.81 6.89 -5.45
CA LYS A 53 6.38 6.57 -4.12
C LYS A 53 7.72 7.28 -3.89
N MET A 54 8.48 7.59 -4.94
CA MET A 54 9.72 8.38 -4.83
C MET A 54 9.46 9.88 -4.71
N TRP A 55 8.44 10.43 -5.38
CA TRP A 55 8.07 11.84 -5.24
C TRP A 55 7.54 12.15 -3.84
N LEU A 56 6.70 11.26 -3.28
CA LEU A 56 6.16 11.43 -1.93
C LEU A 56 7.25 11.46 -0.85
N ARG A 57 8.31 10.65 -1.00
CA ARG A 57 9.48 10.66 -0.10
C ARG A 57 10.31 11.94 -0.15
N ARG A 58 10.28 12.67 -1.27
CA ARG A 58 10.95 13.98 -1.39
C ARG A 58 10.07 15.10 -0.84
N ALA A 59 8.76 15.00 -1.00
CA ALA A 59 7.79 15.95 -0.45
C ALA A 59 7.80 15.98 1.09
N THR A 60 7.93 14.82 1.75
CA THR A 60 7.96 14.74 3.22
C THR A 60 9.12 15.48 3.87
N VAL A 61 10.25 15.63 3.18
CA VAL A 61 11.42 16.39 3.70
C VAL A 61 11.37 17.86 3.28
N ALA A 62 10.87 18.17 2.09
CA ALA A 62 10.84 19.53 1.57
C ALA A 62 9.83 20.43 2.30
N VAL A 63 8.66 19.89 2.69
CA VAL A 63 7.61 20.65 3.39
C VAL A 63 8.07 21.22 4.74
N PRO A 64 8.64 20.44 5.69
CA PRO A 64 9.09 21.00 6.95
C PRO A 64 10.27 21.96 6.80
N ALA A 65 11.17 21.72 5.84
CA ALA A 65 12.27 22.64 5.55
C ALA A 65 11.78 24.00 5.03
N LEU A 66 10.78 24.01 4.14
CA LEU A 66 10.14 25.24 3.66
C LEU A 66 9.41 25.98 4.78
N ALA A 67 8.68 25.24 5.64
CA ALA A 67 7.99 25.82 6.79
C ALA A 67 8.95 26.50 7.78
N LEU A 68 10.07 25.84 8.11
CA LEU A 68 11.12 26.42 8.96
C LEU A 68 11.77 27.64 8.32
N LEU A 69 12.00 27.62 7.02
CA LEU A 69 12.58 28.75 6.29
C LEU A 69 11.63 29.95 6.26
N LEU A 70 10.34 29.73 6.02
CA LEU A 70 9.33 30.78 6.08
C LEU A 70 9.15 31.32 7.50
N PHE A 71 9.18 30.45 8.51
CA PHE A 71 9.14 30.84 9.92
C PHE A 71 10.35 31.69 10.32
N ALA A 72 11.56 31.29 9.90
CA ALA A 72 12.77 32.08 10.12
C ALA A 72 12.69 33.43 9.40
N LEU A 73 12.20 33.47 8.16
CA LEU A 73 12.00 34.74 7.45
C LEU A 73 10.94 35.63 8.12
N TYR A 74 9.91 35.04 8.72
CA TYR A 74 8.89 35.76 9.47
C TYR A 74 9.46 36.39 10.74
N THR A 75 10.26 35.65 11.52
CA THR A 75 10.88 36.17 12.76
C THR A 75 12.01 37.15 12.49
N LEU A 76 12.73 37.00 11.37
CA LEU A 76 13.76 37.93 10.94
C LEU A 76 13.20 39.17 10.23
N ARG A 77 11.88 39.34 10.07
CA ARG A 77 11.35 40.60 9.56
C ARG A 77 11.81 41.72 10.50
N PRO A 78 12.72 42.61 10.06
CA PRO A 78 13.15 43.69 10.90
C PRO A 78 11.92 44.55 11.19
N THR A 79 11.55 44.66 12.46
CA THR A 79 10.65 45.69 12.92
C THR A 79 11.30 47.00 12.52
N ALA A 80 10.78 47.64 11.47
CA ALA A 80 11.31 48.89 10.98
C ALA A 80 11.35 49.86 12.17
N PRO A 81 12.55 50.34 12.59
CA PRO A 81 12.64 51.32 13.65
C PRO A 81 11.87 52.56 13.20
N GLY A 82 10.94 52.99 14.05
CA GLY A 82 9.89 53.98 13.81
C GLY A 82 10.22 55.06 12.78
N THR A 83 9.49 55.04 11.68
CA THR A 83 9.16 56.30 11.01
C THR A 83 8.05 56.91 11.85
N ALA A 84 8.38 57.95 12.61
CA ALA A 84 7.43 58.73 13.36
C ALA A 84 6.44 59.41 12.39
N THR A 85 5.34 58.74 12.10
CA THR A 85 4.14 59.36 11.52
C THR A 85 3.23 59.75 12.67
N ALA A 86 3.31 61.02 13.04
CA ALA A 86 2.32 61.67 13.86
C ALA A 86 0.94 61.57 13.21
N GLY A 87 -0.06 61.18 14.00
CA GLY A 87 -1.48 61.38 13.73
C GLY A 87 -2.10 60.41 12.73
N LEU A 88 -2.75 59.38 13.24
CA LEU A 88 -4.21 59.27 13.21
C LEU A 88 -4.60 58.01 13.99
N GLU A 89 -5.47 58.23 14.96
CA GLU A 89 -6.18 57.22 15.73
C GLU A 89 -6.91 56.26 14.79
N GLU A 90 -6.65 54.96 14.92
CA GLU A 90 -7.68 53.95 14.75
C GLU A 90 -7.29 52.74 15.62
N GLU A 91 -7.65 52.82 16.90
CA GLU A 91 -7.70 51.66 17.79
C GLU A 91 -8.70 50.66 17.21
N LEU A 92 -8.22 49.50 16.78
CA LEU A 92 -9.06 48.32 16.63
C LEU A 92 -8.65 47.29 17.68
N PRO A 93 -9.58 46.86 18.55
CA PRO A 93 -9.29 45.98 19.67
C PRO A 93 -9.21 44.53 19.17
N TYR A 94 -7.99 44.09 18.82
CA TYR A 94 -7.72 42.69 18.47
C TYR A 94 -7.26 41.84 19.66
N ALA A 95 -7.36 42.36 20.89
CA ALA A 95 -6.78 41.74 22.09
C ALA A 95 -7.64 40.63 22.73
N SER A 96 -8.72 40.16 22.11
CA SER A 96 -9.65 39.22 22.77
C SER A 96 -9.86 37.87 22.07
N LEU A 97 -9.00 37.46 21.12
CA LEU A 97 -9.17 36.20 20.40
C LEU A 97 -8.09 35.14 20.66
N THR A 98 -7.10 35.44 21.49
CA THR A 98 -6.00 34.50 21.79
C THR A 98 -5.87 34.13 23.27
N ASP A 99 -6.72 34.67 24.15
CA ASP A 99 -6.60 34.48 25.61
C ASP A 99 -7.50 33.35 26.16
N GLU A 100 -8.26 32.67 25.29
CA GLU A 100 -9.29 31.70 25.72
C GLU A 100 -9.28 30.40 24.90
N LEU A 101 -8.12 30.01 24.36
CA LEU A 101 -7.89 28.59 24.07
C LEU A 101 -7.14 28.01 25.27
N ASP A 102 -7.93 27.46 26.20
CA ASP A 102 -7.43 26.75 27.36
C ASP A 102 -6.69 25.49 26.88
N THR A 103 -5.37 25.62 26.74
CA THR A 103 -4.50 24.50 26.35
C THR A 103 -4.63 23.30 27.29
N GLN A 104 -5.20 23.50 28.48
CA GLN A 104 -5.47 22.45 29.46
C GLN A 104 -6.71 21.62 29.09
N GLU A 105 -7.75 22.22 28.50
CA GLU A 105 -8.94 21.52 27.98
C GLU A 105 -8.59 20.60 26.80
N ILE A 106 -7.72 21.06 25.91
CA ILE A 106 -7.24 20.26 24.77
C ILE A 106 -6.39 19.07 25.26
N LEU A 107 -5.62 19.25 26.33
CA LEU A 107 -4.80 18.19 26.91
C LEU A 107 -5.67 17.16 27.66
N GLU A 108 -6.69 17.60 28.40
CA GLU A 108 -7.66 16.70 29.06
C GLU A 108 -8.49 15.89 28.05
N ALA A 109 -8.84 16.47 26.90
CA ALA A 109 -9.50 15.75 25.81
C ALA A 109 -8.62 14.68 25.13
N THR A 110 -7.29 14.76 25.30
CA THR A 110 -6.35 13.79 24.72
C THR A 110 -5.96 12.70 25.73
N ASP A 111 -5.98 13.01 27.03
CA ASP A 111 -5.63 12.06 28.12
C ASP A 111 -6.86 11.32 28.69
N ALA A 112 -8.07 11.80 28.41
CA ALA A 112 -9.28 11.00 28.48
C ALA A 112 -9.18 9.89 27.42
N GLY A 113 -8.55 8.77 27.81
CA GLY A 113 -8.17 7.63 26.98
C GLY A 113 -9.30 6.84 26.34
N GLU A 114 -10.27 7.52 25.76
CA GLU A 114 -11.20 6.97 24.80
C GLU A 114 -10.49 7.06 23.45
N TRP A 115 -9.64 6.07 23.20
CA TRP A 115 -9.27 5.74 21.83
C TRP A 115 -10.58 5.65 21.07
N PRO A 116 -10.79 6.43 19.99
CA PRO A 116 -11.99 6.24 19.19
C PRO A 116 -12.02 4.76 18.88
N GLU A 117 -13.10 4.07 19.28
CA GLU A 117 -13.31 2.70 18.83
C GLU A 117 -13.07 2.76 17.34
N PHE A 118 -11.96 2.16 16.89
CA PHE A 118 -11.77 1.90 15.49
C PHE A 118 -12.87 0.88 15.20
N GLY A 119 -14.06 1.41 14.96
CA GLY A 119 -15.24 0.66 14.60
C GLY A 119 -14.75 -0.30 13.55
N GLN A 120 -14.99 -1.60 13.79
CA GLN A 120 -14.50 -2.67 12.96
C GLN A 120 -14.56 -2.17 11.53
N VAL A 121 -13.39 -1.92 10.92
CA VAL A 121 -13.35 -1.44 9.55
C VAL A 121 -13.75 -2.65 8.74
N SER A 122 -15.07 -2.87 8.65
CA SER A 122 -15.69 -3.70 7.65
C SER A 122 -15.37 -2.98 6.36
N VAL A 123 -14.21 -3.31 5.80
CA VAL A 123 -13.90 -3.03 4.41
C VAL A 123 -14.88 -3.90 3.63
N GLU A 124 -16.13 -3.44 3.53
CA GLU A 124 -17.05 -3.92 2.52
C GLU A 124 -16.46 -3.43 1.21
N LEU A 125 -15.63 -4.28 0.59
CA LEU A 125 -15.15 -4.01 -0.75
C LEU A 125 -16.37 -3.84 -1.64
N THR A 126 -16.46 -2.70 -2.30
CA THR A 126 -17.46 -2.52 -3.34
C THR A 126 -17.25 -3.57 -4.43
N PRO A 127 -18.29 -3.98 -5.18
CA PRO A 127 -18.15 -5.01 -6.22
C PRO A 127 -17.06 -4.68 -7.25
N GLU A 128 -16.84 -3.39 -7.54
CA GLU A 128 -15.75 -2.93 -8.42
C GLU A 128 -14.36 -3.08 -7.79
N GLU A 129 -14.19 -2.75 -6.51
CA GLU A 129 -12.93 -2.93 -5.80
C GLU A 129 -12.59 -4.41 -5.61
N ALA A 130 -13.60 -5.25 -5.36
CA ALA A 130 -13.44 -6.71 -5.27
C ALA A 130 -12.95 -7.30 -6.60
N LEU A 131 -13.52 -6.87 -7.74
CA LEU A 131 -13.05 -7.28 -9.07
C LEU A 131 -11.61 -6.82 -9.34
N THR A 132 -11.28 -5.59 -8.96
CA THR A 132 -9.92 -5.04 -9.12
C THR A 132 -8.91 -5.83 -8.28
N TYR A 133 -9.30 -6.22 -7.06
CA TYR A 133 -8.47 -7.05 -6.18
C TYR A 133 -8.23 -8.45 -6.76
N VAL A 134 -9.28 -9.09 -7.30
CA VAL A 134 -9.17 -10.41 -7.96
C VAL A 134 -8.27 -10.36 -9.19
N ASP A 135 -8.41 -9.33 -10.03
CA ASP A 135 -7.57 -9.15 -11.22
C ASP A 135 -6.10 -8.90 -10.85
N GLN A 136 -5.86 -8.07 -9.83
CA GLN A 136 -4.52 -7.75 -9.37
C GLN A 136 -3.82 -8.96 -8.72
N HIS A 137 -4.56 -9.83 -8.04
CA HIS A 137 -3.98 -10.95 -7.28
C HIS A 137 -4.06 -12.29 -8.02
N GLN A 138 -4.56 -12.32 -9.26
CA GLN A 138 -4.71 -13.52 -10.08
C GLN A 138 -5.31 -14.70 -9.29
N ILE A 139 -6.30 -14.39 -8.44
CA ILE A 139 -6.95 -15.40 -7.62
C ILE A 139 -7.82 -16.23 -8.57
N ASP A 140 -7.47 -17.50 -8.76
CA ASP A 140 -8.27 -18.40 -9.59
C ASP A 140 -9.53 -18.79 -8.83
N LEU A 141 -10.62 -18.07 -9.10
CA LEU A 141 -11.92 -18.30 -8.46
C LEU A 141 -12.47 -19.71 -8.75
N ASN A 142 -11.93 -20.42 -9.75
CA ASN A 142 -12.31 -21.81 -10.02
C ASN A 142 -11.80 -22.78 -8.96
N GLU A 143 -10.77 -22.42 -8.19
CA GLU A 143 -10.23 -23.23 -7.09
C GLU A 143 -11.22 -23.33 -5.90
N TYR A 144 -12.13 -22.37 -5.78
CA TYR A 144 -13.09 -22.27 -4.66
C TYR A 144 -14.52 -22.69 -5.03
N LEU A 145 -14.77 -23.14 -6.26
CA LEU A 145 -16.09 -23.53 -6.77
C LEU A 145 -16.34 -25.05 -6.74
N TYR A 146 -15.49 -25.83 -6.05
CA TYR A 146 -15.61 -27.28 -5.88
C TYR A 146 -15.82 -27.73 -4.43
#